data_AF-A0A1H9JSM3-F1
#
_entry.id   AF-A0A1H9JSM3-F1
#
_cell.length_a   1.000
_cell.length_b   1.000
_cell.length_c   1.000
_cell.angle_alpha   90.00
_cell.angle_beta   90.00
_cell.angle_gamma   90.00
#
_symmetry.space_group_name_H-M   'P 1'
#
loop_
_entity.id
_entity.type
_entity.pdbx_description
1 polymer ?
#
loop_
_entity_poly.entity_id
_entity_poly.type
_entity_poly.pdbx_seq_one_letter_code
_entity_poly.pdbx_strand_id
1 'polypeptide(L)'
;MSRKLSALAAAAALVTAVVVVANQSAQADDLVTHHEFQANCSVTTHLPDDPIVFPGLPGASHLHTFLGNSSTNARSTNDSLKAGQTNCRTPDDKSAYWFPSVLNGDQVVPPNFPQVIYYKSGILRYQDVVPFPPGIRFVVGSPTASQEEFRTAPGAVEGWECGDSFHNWDIPAYCTPGTQLNVRYQAPSCWNGRDLDSADHRSHMAYPDRASLTCPPSHPVAVPMIEFKMAFPVSGDMSRVRLSSGRGYTWHYDFMNAWDAPTQAALVRHCVNGGLQCDPRGYDLYKPHRGAALGPDYRLPR
;
A
#
# COMPACT_ATOMS: atom_id res chain seq x y z
N MET A 1 28.76 62.40 71.28
CA MET A 1 29.33 61.11 70.84
C MET A 1 28.25 60.04 70.98
N SER A 2 28.12 59.16 69.98
CA SER A 2 27.21 57.99 69.88
C SER A 2 25.70 58.31 69.85
N ARG A 3 25.00 58.31 68.71
CA ARG A 3 24.73 57.29 67.65
C ARG A 3 23.29 56.75 67.80
N LYS A 4 22.45 57.15 66.83
CA LYS A 4 21.46 56.37 66.04
C LYS A 4 20.29 55.71 66.81
N LEU A 5 19.09 55.45 66.27
CA LEU A 5 18.61 55.21 64.90
C LEU A 5 17.15 55.71 64.76
N SER A 6 16.83 56.22 63.57
CA SER A 6 15.47 56.34 63.03
C SER A 6 14.92 54.96 62.67
N ALA A 7 13.66 54.68 63.01
CA ALA A 7 12.92 53.53 62.51
C ALA A 7 11.88 54.03 61.48
N LEU A 8 12.16 53.83 60.19
CA LEU A 8 11.15 53.90 59.13
C LEU A 8 10.63 52.48 58.90
N ALA A 9 9.31 52.32 59.06
CA ALA A 9 8.60 51.11 58.68
C ALA A 9 8.53 51.02 57.14
N ALA A 10 9.12 49.98 56.55
CA ALA A 10 8.94 49.64 55.15
C ALA A 10 7.91 48.51 55.04
N ALA A 11 6.75 48.81 54.48
CA ALA A 11 5.73 47.84 54.14
C ALA A 11 6.23 46.96 52.97
N ALA A 12 6.32 45.64 53.19
CA ALA A 12 6.61 44.68 52.14
C ALA A 12 5.32 44.40 51.36
N ALA A 13 5.20 44.95 50.15
CA ALA A 13 4.16 44.56 49.20
C ALA A 13 4.55 43.22 48.57
N LEU A 14 3.82 42.14 48.89
CA LEU A 14 3.90 40.89 48.14
C LEU A 14 3.29 41.12 46.75
N VAL A 15 4.14 41.17 45.73
CA VAL A 15 3.71 41.06 44.34
C VAL A 15 3.57 39.57 44.04
N THR A 16 2.35 39.06 44.05
CA THR A 16 2.04 37.70 43.61
C THR A 16 2.21 37.65 42.08
N ALA A 17 3.35 37.16 41.61
CA ALA A 17 3.56 36.91 40.19
C ALA A 17 2.62 35.78 39.75
N VAL A 18 1.56 36.13 39.03
CA VAL A 18 0.73 35.14 38.33
C VAL A 18 1.55 34.63 37.15
N VAL A 19 2.17 33.47 37.32
CA VAL A 19 2.79 32.74 36.22
C VAL A 19 1.66 32.20 35.36
N VAL A 20 1.37 32.87 34.25
CA VAL A 20 0.55 32.31 33.18
C VAL A 20 1.39 31.21 32.54
N VAL A 21 1.16 29.96 32.95
CA VAL A 21 1.69 28.80 32.24
C VAL A 21 0.92 28.73 30.92
N ALA A 22 1.53 29.28 29.86
CA ALA A 22 1.05 29.02 28.51
C ALA A 22 1.17 27.50 28.29
N ASN A 23 0.04 26.81 28.22
CA ASN A 23 -0.04 25.46 27.67
C ASN A 23 0.32 25.56 26.19
N GLN A 24 1.63 25.54 25.89
CA GLN A 24 2.10 25.12 24.59
C GLN A 24 1.84 23.62 24.52
N SER A 25 0.61 23.25 24.16
CA SER A 25 0.42 21.99 23.46
C SER A 25 1.43 22.03 22.31
N ALA A 26 2.44 21.16 22.37
CA ALA A 26 3.35 20.95 21.25
C ALA A 26 2.47 20.91 20.00
N GLN A 27 2.61 21.90 19.11
CA GLN A 27 1.95 21.82 17.82
C GLN A 27 2.46 20.53 17.22
N ALA A 28 1.57 19.54 17.07
CA ALA A 28 1.89 18.34 16.32
C ALA A 28 2.46 18.83 14.99
N ASP A 29 3.73 18.51 14.73
CA ASP A 29 4.43 19.01 13.56
C ASP A 29 3.62 18.60 12.31
N ASP A 30 3.10 19.59 11.58
CA ASP A 30 2.32 19.39 10.35
C ASP A 30 3.24 19.01 9.17
N LEU A 31 4.51 18.70 9.44
CA LEU A 31 5.45 18.16 8.48
C LEU A 31 4.84 16.98 7.71
N VAL A 32 4.78 17.16 6.40
CA VAL A 32 4.38 16.12 5.46
C VAL A 32 5.53 15.13 5.32
N THR A 33 5.31 13.90 5.77
CA THR A 33 6.34 12.84 5.81
C THR A 33 6.00 11.64 4.93
N HIS A 34 4.72 11.47 4.60
CA HIS A 34 4.20 10.34 3.82
C HIS A 34 3.08 10.81 2.89
N HIS A 35 2.71 9.98 1.91
CA HIS A 35 1.69 10.30 0.90
C HIS A 35 0.94 9.03 0.53
N GLU A 36 0.32 8.38 1.52
CA GLU A 36 -0.19 7.02 1.36
C GLU A 36 -1.43 6.68 2.19
N PHE A 37 -2.18 5.69 1.72
CA PHE A 37 -3.15 4.95 2.53
C PHE A 37 -3.05 3.44 2.26
N GLN A 38 -3.59 2.62 3.17
CA GLN A 38 -3.56 1.15 3.07
C GLN A 38 -4.96 0.60 2.75
N ALA A 39 -5.09 -0.42 1.90
CA ALA A 39 -6.38 -1.09 1.70
C ALA A 39 -6.62 -2.23 2.72
N ASN A 40 -5.55 -2.94 3.09
CA ASN A 40 -5.52 -4.10 4.00
C ASN A 40 -6.58 -5.16 3.68
N CYS A 41 -6.21 -6.17 2.89
CA CYS A 41 -7.15 -7.17 2.40
C CYS A 41 -6.74 -8.58 2.77
N SER A 42 -7.71 -9.41 3.17
CA SER A 42 -7.46 -10.83 3.48
C SER A 42 -7.61 -11.70 2.23
N VAL A 43 -6.99 -12.87 2.26
CA VAL A 43 -7.15 -13.91 1.23
C VAL A 43 -8.63 -14.28 1.08
N THR A 44 -9.04 -14.55 -0.15
CA THR A 44 -10.38 -15.04 -0.49
C THR A 44 -10.33 -16.47 -0.99
N THR A 45 -9.50 -16.74 -2.00
CA THR A 45 -9.38 -18.05 -2.63
C THR A 45 -8.02 -18.26 -3.28
N HIS A 46 -7.72 -19.51 -3.63
CA HIS A 46 -6.60 -19.89 -4.47
C HIS A 46 -7.13 -20.59 -5.72
N LEU A 47 -6.88 -20.02 -6.90
CA LEU A 47 -7.38 -20.56 -8.17
C LEU A 47 -6.31 -20.47 -9.26
N PRO A 48 -6.21 -21.46 -10.16
CA PRO A 48 -5.37 -21.38 -11.37
C PRO A 48 -6.01 -20.50 -12.47
N ASP A 49 -6.55 -19.35 -12.06
CA ASP A 49 -7.35 -18.46 -12.89
C ASP A 49 -6.64 -17.12 -13.06
N ASP A 50 -6.86 -16.45 -14.20
CA ASP A 50 -6.40 -15.09 -14.42
C ASP A 50 -7.40 -14.32 -15.32
N PRO A 51 -8.24 -13.44 -14.77
CA PRO A 51 -9.23 -12.70 -15.55
C PRO A 51 -8.64 -11.59 -16.44
N ILE A 52 -7.34 -11.27 -16.32
CA ILE A 52 -6.67 -10.31 -17.19
C ILE A 52 -6.01 -11.05 -18.35
N VAL A 53 -5.14 -12.02 -18.05
CA VAL A 53 -4.30 -12.70 -19.03
C VAL A 53 -5.04 -13.84 -19.76
N PHE A 54 -5.93 -14.55 -19.05
CA PHE A 54 -6.70 -15.67 -19.61
C PHE A 54 -8.22 -15.49 -19.37
N PRO A 55 -8.82 -14.38 -19.84
CA PRO A 55 -10.20 -14.05 -19.56
C PRO A 55 -11.16 -15.13 -20.06
N GLY A 56 -12.01 -15.62 -19.17
CA GLY A 56 -13.02 -16.63 -19.45
C GLY A 56 -12.51 -18.08 -19.48
N LEU A 57 -11.23 -18.32 -19.16
CA LEU A 57 -10.59 -19.63 -19.22
C LEU A 57 -10.16 -20.12 -17.81
N PRO A 58 -11.06 -20.73 -17.02
CA PRO A 58 -10.70 -21.32 -15.73
C PRO A 58 -9.58 -22.35 -15.85
N GLY A 59 -8.61 -22.31 -14.95
CA GLY A 59 -7.49 -23.25 -14.92
C GLY A 59 -6.40 -23.03 -15.98
N ALA A 60 -6.47 -21.94 -16.75
CA ALA A 60 -5.47 -21.66 -17.78
C ALA A 60 -4.17 -21.04 -17.24
N SER A 61 -4.16 -20.56 -15.99
CA SER A 61 -2.97 -19.96 -15.37
C SER A 61 -2.30 -20.90 -14.37
N HIS A 62 -1.15 -20.49 -13.86
CA HIS A 62 -0.61 -21.05 -12.64
C HIS A 62 -1.46 -20.63 -11.43
N LEU A 63 -1.25 -21.27 -10.27
CA LEU A 63 -2.07 -21.02 -9.09
C LEU A 63 -1.85 -19.61 -8.54
N HIS A 64 -2.90 -18.81 -8.47
CA HIS A 64 -2.88 -17.48 -7.84
C HIS A 64 -3.54 -17.51 -6.46
N THR A 65 -3.05 -16.64 -5.57
CA THR A 65 -3.72 -16.26 -4.32
C THR A 65 -4.46 -14.95 -4.53
N PHE A 66 -5.77 -14.95 -4.31
CA PHE A 66 -6.62 -13.78 -4.48
C PHE A 66 -6.93 -13.11 -3.14
N LEU A 67 -6.98 -11.78 -3.12
CA LEU A 67 -7.39 -10.94 -1.99
C LEU A 67 -8.42 -9.89 -2.40
N GLY A 68 -9.12 -9.36 -1.40
CA GLY A 68 -10.11 -8.32 -1.60
C GLY A 68 -11.42 -8.92 -2.07
N ASN A 69 -11.76 -8.76 -3.35
CA ASN A 69 -13.04 -9.25 -3.86
C ASN A 69 -13.19 -10.78 -3.72
N SER A 70 -14.28 -11.21 -3.07
CA SER A 70 -14.53 -12.61 -2.76
C SER A 70 -15.08 -13.44 -3.92
N SER A 71 -15.42 -12.79 -5.04
CA SER A 71 -15.98 -13.44 -6.24
C SER A 71 -14.97 -13.58 -7.38
N THR A 72 -13.72 -13.18 -7.18
CA THR A 72 -12.69 -13.17 -8.24
C THR A 72 -12.44 -14.58 -8.80
N ASN A 73 -12.51 -14.72 -10.13
CA ASN A 73 -12.20 -15.93 -10.90
C ASN A 73 -11.92 -15.56 -12.36
N ALA A 74 -11.66 -16.53 -13.23
CA ALA A 74 -11.30 -16.27 -14.64
C ALA A 74 -12.36 -15.48 -15.44
N ARG A 75 -13.63 -15.43 -14.99
CA ARG A 75 -14.72 -14.69 -15.66
C ARG A 75 -14.99 -13.31 -15.07
N SER A 76 -14.19 -12.87 -14.10
CA SER A 76 -14.43 -11.59 -13.44
C SER A 76 -14.33 -10.40 -14.38
N THR A 77 -15.29 -9.49 -14.28
CA THR A 77 -15.32 -8.18 -14.94
C THR A 77 -15.44 -7.09 -13.89
N ASN A 78 -15.20 -5.84 -14.26
CA ASN A 78 -15.41 -4.71 -13.35
C ASN A 78 -16.84 -4.71 -12.75
N ASP A 79 -17.85 -5.02 -13.56
CA ASP A 79 -19.25 -5.05 -13.11
C ASP A 79 -19.51 -6.21 -12.16
N SER A 80 -18.96 -7.40 -12.43
CA SER A 80 -19.10 -8.53 -11.50
C SER A 80 -18.40 -8.25 -10.18
N LEU A 81 -17.23 -7.61 -10.22
CA LEU A 81 -16.48 -7.23 -9.02
C LEU A 81 -17.27 -6.20 -8.19
N LYS A 82 -17.80 -5.14 -8.82
CA LYS A 82 -18.64 -4.14 -8.13
C LYS A 82 -19.89 -4.72 -7.48
N ALA A 83 -20.48 -5.76 -8.08
CA ALA A 83 -21.62 -6.48 -7.51
C ALA A 83 -21.23 -7.45 -6.39
N GLY A 84 -19.94 -7.75 -6.24
CA GLY A 84 -19.41 -8.72 -5.28
C GLY A 84 -19.21 -8.18 -3.87
N GLN A 85 -18.75 -9.07 -2.98
CA GLN A 85 -18.31 -8.72 -1.62
C GLN A 85 -16.79 -8.58 -1.57
N THR A 86 -16.26 -8.11 -0.43
CA THR A 86 -14.81 -7.89 -0.25
C THR A 86 -14.36 -8.31 1.15
N ASN A 87 -13.12 -8.79 1.23
CA ASN A 87 -12.37 -9.06 2.45
C ASN A 87 -11.33 -7.95 2.76
N CYS A 88 -11.41 -6.81 2.07
CA CYS A 88 -10.68 -5.59 2.44
C CYS A 88 -11.30 -4.93 3.67
N ARG A 89 -10.50 -4.16 4.42
CA ARG A 89 -10.98 -3.40 5.59
C ARG A 89 -12.04 -2.37 5.21
N THR A 90 -11.87 -1.72 4.07
CA THR A 90 -12.83 -0.74 3.54
C THR A 90 -13.88 -1.47 2.70
N PRO A 91 -15.17 -1.49 3.11
CA PRO A 91 -16.20 -2.26 2.42
C PRO A 91 -16.46 -1.83 0.97
N ASP A 92 -16.09 -0.60 0.65
CA ASP A 92 -16.26 0.04 -0.65
C ASP A 92 -15.04 -0.20 -1.58
N ASP A 93 -14.00 -0.93 -1.11
CA ASP A 93 -12.99 -1.53 -1.98
C ASP A 93 -13.44 -2.91 -2.46
N LYS A 94 -14.07 -2.98 -3.64
CA LYS A 94 -14.40 -4.26 -4.29
C LYS A 94 -13.34 -4.71 -5.29
N SER A 95 -12.14 -4.14 -5.26
CA SER A 95 -11.08 -4.47 -6.20
C SER A 95 -10.58 -5.90 -6.02
N ALA A 96 -10.06 -6.46 -7.11
CA ALA A 96 -9.37 -7.75 -7.08
C ALA A 96 -7.86 -7.52 -7.09
N TYR A 97 -7.16 -8.21 -6.20
CA TYR A 97 -5.72 -8.22 -6.05
C TYR A 97 -5.26 -9.67 -6.06
N TRP A 98 -4.28 -10.04 -6.88
CA TRP A 98 -3.74 -11.40 -6.83
C TRP A 98 -2.28 -11.47 -7.21
N PHE A 99 -1.64 -12.55 -6.80
CA PHE A 99 -0.22 -12.85 -7.03
C PHE A 99 -0.02 -14.37 -7.05
N PRO A 100 1.12 -14.89 -7.57
CA PRO A 100 1.43 -16.32 -7.55
C PRO A 100 1.42 -16.88 -6.13
N SER A 101 0.66 -17.95 -5.90
CA SER A 101 0.64 -18.61 -4.59
C SER A 101 2.04 -19.06 -4.16
N VAL A 102 2.43 -18.72 -2.94
CA VAL A 102 3.61 -19.30 -2.30
C VAL A 102 3.29 -20.75 -1.93
N LEU A 103 4.18 -21.65 -2.29
CA LEU A 103 4.07 -23.09 -2.05
C LEU A 103 5.25 -23.55 -1.19
N ASN A 104 5.01 -24.48 -0.26
CA ASN A 104 6.04 -25.28 0.37
C ASN A 104 5.85 -26.74 -0.09
N GLY A 105 6.65 -27.16 -1.08
CA GLY A 105 6.37 -28.38 -1.84
C GLY A 105 5.13 -28.20 -2.70
N ASP A 106 4.07 -28.94 -2.38
CA ASP A 106 2.77 -28.90 -3.07
C ASP A 106 1.67 -28.24 -2.23
N GLN A 107 2.00 -27.81 -1.01
CA GLN A 107 1.06 -27.17 -0.10
C GLN A 107 1.13 -25.66 -0.28
N VAL A 108 -0.03 -25.02 -0.41
CA VAL A 108 -0.13 -23.56 -0.40
C VAL A 108 0.22 -23.03 0.99
N VAL A 109 1.02 -21.97 1.01
CA VAL A 109 1.31 -21.17 2.20
C VAL A 109 0.49 -19.87 2.09
N PRO A 110 -0.78 -19.85 2.54
CA PRO A 110 -1.57 -18.64 2.49
C PRO A 110 -1.06 -17.63 3.51
N PRO A 111 -1.09 -16.32 3.20
CA PRO A 111 -0.99 -15.31 4.23
C PRO A 111 -2.05 -15.52 5.32
N ASN A 112 -1.67 -15.35 6.59
CA ASN A 112 -2.53 -15.62 7.75
C ASN A 112 -3.07 -14.35 8.44
N PHE A 113 -2.93 -13.19 7.80
CA PHE A 113 -3.48 -11.91 8.25
C PHE A 113 -3.81 -11.01 7.05
N PRO A 114 -4.58 -9.91 7.22
CA PRO A 114 -4.84 -8.97 6.13
C PRO A 114 -3.54 -8.38 5.59
N GLN A 115 -3.28 -8.59 4.29
CA GLN A 115 -2.05 -8.14 3.65
C GLN A 115 -2.10 -6.66 3.34
N VAL A 116 -0.94 -6.01 3.43
CA VAL A 116 -0.84 -4.56 3.25
C VAL A 116 -0.65 -4.24 1.77
N ILE A 117 -1.64 -3.54 1.23
CA ILE A 117 -1.62 -2.99 -0.12
C ILE A 117 -1.62 -1.48 0.05
N TYR A 118 -0.48 -0.85 -0.24
CA TYR A 118 -0.34 0.59 -0.15
C TYR A 118 -0.76 1.24 -1.45
N TYR A 119 -1.46 2.37 -1.33
CA TYR A 119 -1.69 3.34 -2.40
C TYR A 119 -0.86 4.56 -2.06
N LYS A 120 0.22 4.79 -2.80
CA LYS A 120 1.18 5.90 -2.55
C LYS A 120 1.21 6.88 -3.73
N SER A 121 1.82 8.05 -3.54
CA SER A 121 1.95 9.03 -4.63
C SER A 121 2.72 8.51 -5.87
N GLY A 122 3.86 7.84 -5.68
CA GLY A 122 4.78 7.44 -6.76
C GLY A 122 5.54 8.60 -7.42
N ILE A 123 5.04 9.84 -7.37
CA ILE A 123 5.68 11.04 -7.92
C ILE A 123 6.01 12.08 -6.83
N LEU A 124 6.92 13.02 -7.14
CA LEU A 124 7.27 14.11 -6.21
C LEU A 124 6.12 15.11 -6.01
N ARG A 125 5.41 15.48 -7.07
CA ARG A 125 4.26 16.38 -7.01
C ARG A 125 2.99 15.62 -6.62
N TYR A 126 2.98 15.10 -5.40
CA TYR A 126 1.93 14.21 -4.90
C TYR A 126 0.52 14.81 -4.92
N GLN A 127 0.36 16.13 -4.96
CA GLN A 127 -0.96 16.76 -5.10
C GLN A 127 -1.58 16.58 -6.49
N ASP A 128 -0.79 16.22 -7.50
CA ASP A 128 -1.27 15.96 -8.87
C ASP A 128 -1.88 14.55 -9.01
N VAL A 129 -1.75 13.69 -7.99
CA VAL A 129 -2.29 12.32 -8.00
C VAL A 129 -3.81 12.35 -7.96
N VAL A 130 -4.44 11.65 -8.90
CA VAL A 130 -5.90 11.47 -9.01
C VAL A 130 -6.27 10.02 -8.75
N PRO A 131 -7.49 9.70 -8.27
CA PRO A 131 -7.93 8.32 -8.08
C PRO A 131 -7.90 7.53 -9.40
N PHE A 132 -7.75 6.21 -9.29
CA PHE A 132 -7.81 5.34 -10.46
C PHE A 132 -9.17 5.43 -11.15
N PRO A 133 -9.22 5.46 -12.49
CA PRO A 133 -10.50 5.35 -13.18
C PRO A 133 -11.12 3.97 -12.94
N PRO A 134 -12.45 3.87 -12.78
CA PRO A 134 -13.11 2.58 -12.57
C PRO A 134 -12.80 1.57 -13.68
N GLY A 135 -12.45 0.34 -13.31
CA GLY A 135 -12.18 -0.74 -14.25
C GLY A 135 -10.77 -0.75 -14.87
N ILE A 136 -9.88 0.18 -14.49
CA ILE A 136 -8.46 0.07 -14.84
C ILE A 136 -7.90 -1.25 -14.29
N ARG A 137 -7.08 -1.92 -15.09
CA ARG A 137 -6.45 -3.18 -14.72
C ARG A 137 -5.07 -3.29 -15.33
N PHE A 138 -4.14 -3.92 -14.64
CA PHE A 138 -2.78 -4.10 -15.14
C PHE A 138 -2.06 -5.26 -14.45
N VAL A 139 -0.99 -5.72 -15.09
CA VAL A 139 -0.06 -6.74 -14.57
C VAL A 139 1.30 -6.10 -14.26
N VAL A 140 1.91 -6.50 -13.15
CA VAL A 140 3.17 -5.93 -12.64
C VAL A 140 4.18 -7.06 -12.39
N GLY A 141 5.44 -6.92 -12.80
CA GLY A 141 6.44 -8.01 -12.68
C GLY A 141 6.34 -9.01 -13.84
N SER A 142 6.89 -10.23 -13.75
CA SER A 142 6.70 -11.23 -14.81
C SER A 142 6.87 -12.67 -14.31
N PRO A 143 5.99 -13.62 -14.72
CA PRO A 143 6.15 -15.04 -14.40
C PRO A 143 7.38 -15.68 -15.06
N THR A 144 7.95 -15.05 -16.08
CA THR A 144 9.11 -15.57 -16.81
C THR A 144 10.37 -14.73 -16.60
N ALA A 145 10.37 -13.82 -15.62
CA ALA A 145 11.55 -13.02 -15.32
C ALA A 145 12.72 -13.94 -14.93
N SER A 146 13.91 -13.56 -15.36
CA SER A 146 15.17 -13.98 -14.76
C SER A 146 15.41 -13.24 -13.44
N GLN A 147 16.35 -13.73 -12.65
CA GLN A 147 16.75 -13.06 -11.41
C GLN A 147 17.24 -11.63 -11.63
N GLU A 148 17.97 -11.38 -12.73
CA GLU A 148 18.48 -10.05 -13.05
C GLU A 148 17.37 -9.08 -13.46
N GLU A 149 16.42 -9.55 -14.26
CA GLU A 149 15.24 -8.75 -14.64
C GLU A 149 14.41 -8.39 -13.40
N PHE A 150 14.19 -9.33 -12.49
CA PHE A 150 13.50 -9.06 -11.23
C PHE A 150 14.25 -8.03 -10.38
N ARG A 151 15.56 -8.18 -10.23
CA ARG A 151 16.42 -7.29 -9.43
C ARG A 151 16.46 -5.86 -9.94
N THR A 152 16.47 -5.68 -11.26
CA THR A 152 16.66 -4.37 -11.89
C THR A 152 15.37 -3.70 -12.32
N ALA A 153 14.24 -4.41 -12.20
CA ALA A 153 12.92 -3.89 -12.51
C ALA A 153 12.61 -2.59 -11.74
N PRO A 154 11.97 -1.60 -12.36
CA PRO A 154 11.61 -0.34 -11.70
C PRO A 154 10.75 -0.48 -10.45
N GLY A 155 9.94 -1.55 -10.38
CA GLY A 155 9.07 -1.82 -9.23
C GLY A 155 9.72 -2.62 -8.10
N ALA A 156 10.97 -3.08 -8.28
CA ALA A 156 11.63 -3.94 -7.30
C ALA A 156 12.02 -3.14 -6.04
N VAL A 157 11.67 -3.66 -4.87
CA VAL A 157 12.01 -3.03 -3.58
C VAL A 157 12.72 -4.05 -2.69
N GLU A 158 14.05 -3.97 -2.68
CA GLU A 158 14.93 -4.72 -1.75
C GLU A 158 14.78 -6.26 -1.77
N GLY A 159 14.05 -6.83 -2.72
CA GLY A 159 13.90 -8.27 -2.89
C GLY A 159 13.07 -8.95 -1.80
N TRP A 160 13.40 -10.20 -1.50
CA TRP A 160 12.81 -11.04 -0.47
C TRP A 160 13.51 -10.84 0.87
N GLU A 161 12.73 -10.84 1.95
CA GLU A 161 13.23 -10.69 3.32
C GLU A 161 12.58 -11.67 4.29
N CYS A 162 13.34 -12.12 5.30
CA CYS A 162 12.82 -12.85 6.45
C CYS A 162 13.73 -12.70 7.66
N GLY A 163 13.18 -12.14 8.75
CA GLY A 163 13.97 -11.77 9.92
C GLY A 163 15.04 -10.75 9.54
N ASP A 164 16.30 -11.06 9.86
CA ASP A 164 17.46 -10.23 9.53
C ASP A 164 18.07 -10.54 8.14
N SER A 165 17.45 -11.41 7.35
CA SER A 165 17.83 -11.65 5.94
C SER A 165 17.05 -10.72 5.03
N PHE A 166 17.74 -9.89 4.25
CA PHE A 166 17.15 -8.89 3.36
C PHE A 166 18.03 -8.76 2.08
N HIS A 167 17.56 -8.03 1.05
CA HIS A 167 18.23 -7.93 -0.26
C HIS A 167 18.40 -9.26 -1.01
N ASN A 168 17.49 -10.22 -0.82
CA ASN A 168 17.53 -11.50 -1.54
C ASN A 168 16.76 -11.42 -2.86
N TRP A 169 17.43 -11.60 -3.99
CA TRP A 169 16.80 -11.55 -5.32
C TRP A 169 16.19 -12.89 -5.77
N ASP A 170 16.13 -13.85 -4.86
CA ASP A 170 15.36 -15.08 -4.93
C ASP A 170 14.89 -15.40 -3.49
N ILE A 171 14.00 -16.37 -3.31
CA ILE A 171 13.61 -16.82 -1.97
C ILE A 171 14.87 -17.33 -1.26
N PRO A 172 15.22 -16.78 -0.08
CA PRO A 172 16.42 -17.19 0.65
C PRO A 172 16.32 -18.66 1.03
N ALA A 173 17.45 -19.38 1.02
CA ALA A 173 17.47 -20.83 1.32
C ALA A 173 17.10 -21.16 2.77
N TYR A 174 17.21 -20.20 3.67
CA TYR A 174 16.88 -20.35 5.08
C TYR A 174 16.29 -19.05 5.63
N CYS A 175 15.27 -19.18 6.46
CA CYS A 175 14.69 -18.09 7.23
C CYS A 175 14.70 -18.46 8.71
N THR A 176 15.05 -17.52 9.60
CA THR A 176 15.05 -17.79 11.04
C THR A 176 13.67 -18.29 11.50
N PRO A 177 13.55 -19.44 12.18
CA PRO A 177 12.26 -19.97 12.64
C PRO A 177 11.46 -18.93 13.44
N GLY A 178 10.16 -18.84 13.14
CA GLY A 178 9.26 -17.85 13.76
C GLY A 178 9.22 -16.49 13.04
N THR A 179 10.06 -16.28 12.03
CA THR A 179 9.93 -15.13 11.11
C THR A 179 8.95 -15.44 9.97
N GLN A 180 8.67 -14.44 9.15
CA GLN A 180 7.85 -14.54 7.94
C GLN A 180 8.72 -14.26 6.73
N LEU A 181 8.42 -14.91 5.60
CA LEU A 181 8.93 -14.53 4.29
C LEU A 181 8.12 -13.35 3.78
N ASN A 182 8.78 -12.27 3.35
CA ASN A 182 8.12 -11.07 2.83
C ASN A 182 8.70 -10.65 1.50
N VAL A 183 7.89 -9.92 0.73
CA VAL A 183 8.30 -9.27 -0.52
C VAL A 183 7.54 -7.96 -0.70
N ARG A 184 8.24 -6.97 -1.25
CA ARG A 184 7.67 -5.69 -1.64
C ARG A 184 7.85 -5.45 -3.12
N TYR A 185 6.80 -5.01 -3.80
CA TYR A 185 6.86 -4.72 -5.23
C TYR A 185 5.88 -3.61 -5.62
N GLN A 186 6.36 -2.65 -6.40
CA GLN A 186 5.64 -1.43 -6.78
C GLN A 186 5.12 -1.50 -8.22
N ALA A 187 3.91 -0.99 -8.44
CA ALA A 187 3.33 -0.80 -9.75
C ALA A 187 3.83 0.51 -10.40
N PRO A 188 3.69 0.64 -11.72
CA PRO A 188 3.58 1.94 -12.38
C PRO A 188 2.58 2.90 -11.69
N SER A 189 2.83 4.21 -11.75
CA SER A 189 1.95 5.24 -11.17
C SER A 189 1.58 6.36 -12.15
N CYS A 190 1.86 6.17 -13.44
CA CYS A 190 1.54 7.11 -14.50
C CYS A 190 0.66 6.43 -15.55
N TRP A 191 -0.56 6.92 -15.72
CA TRP A 191 -1.54 6.41 -16.67
C TRP A 191 -1.57 7.26 -17.95
N ASN A 192 -1.82 6.63 -19.09
CA ASN A 192 -1.92 7.31 -20.38
C ASN A 192 -3.14 8.23 -20.54
N GLY A 193 -4.05 8.22 -19.56
CA GLY A 193 -5.24 9.09 -19.55
C GLY A 193 -6.38 8.61 -20.44
N ARG A 194 -6.24 7.44 -21.09
CA ARG A 194 -7.20 6.93 -22.07
C ARG A 194 -7.61 5.48 -21.84
N ASP A 195 -6.65 4.57 -21.77
CA ASP A 195 -6.93 3.14 -21.88
C ASP A 195 -7.01 2.50 -20.48
N LEU A 196 -8.11 1.83 -20.16
CA LEU A 196 -8.27 1.10 -18.89
C LEU A 196 -7.51 -0.23 -18.88
N ASP A 197 -7.09 -0.70 -20.05
CA ASP A 197 -6.29 -1.90 -20.26
C ASP A 197 -5.60 -1.76 -21.64
N SER A 198 -4.47 -2.42 -21.83
CA SER A 198 -3.76 -2.48 -23.11
C SER A 198 -3.63 -3.94 -23.57
N ALA A 199 -3.29 -4.18 -24.83
CA ALA A 199 -3.18 -5.54 -25.35
C ALA A 199 -2.15 -6.42 -24.61
N ASP A 200 -1.15 -5.79 -24.00
CA ASP A 200 -0.13 -6.42 -23.15
C ASP A 200 -0.40 -6.25 -21.65
N HIS A 201 -1.55 -5.67 -21.29
CA HIS A 201 -1.99 -5.37 -19.93
C HIS A 201 -1.04 -4.49 -19.10
N ARG A 202 -0.14 -3.76 -19.77
CA ARG A 202 0.98 -3.03 -19.15
C ARG A 202 1.21 -1.66 -19.76
N SER A 203 1.30 -1.56 -21.08
CA SER A 203 1.75 -0.35 -21.80
C SER A 203 0.84 0.87 -21.69
N HIS A 204 -0.36 0.75 -21.12
CA HIS A 204 -1.19 1.92 -20.76
C HIS A 204 -0.75 2.58 -19.44
N MET A 205 0.21 1.97 -18.73
CA MET A 205 0.81 2.44 -17.48
C MET A 205 2.34 2.56 -17.64
N ALA A 206 2.93 3.54 -16.95
CA ALA A 206 4.37 3.75 -16.91
C ALA A 206 4.87 4.07 -15.50
N TYR A 207 6.11 3.69 -15.22
CA TYR A 207 6.82 4.18 -14.04
C TYR A 207 7.22 5.64 -14.27
N PRO A 208 7.21 6.48 -13.20
CA PRO A 208 7.78 7.81 -13.26
C PRO A 208 9.25 7.79 -13.70
N ASP A 209 9.71 8.89 -14.29
CA ASP A 209 11.13 9.08 -14.59
C ASP A 209 11.96 9.01 -13.30
N ARG A 210 13.02 8.21 -13.27
CA ARG A 210 13.79 7.95 -12.03
C ARG A 210 14.52 9.18 -11.50
N ALA A 211 14.86 10.13 -12.35
CA ALA A 211 15.63 11.32 -11.96
C ALA A 211 14.71 12.45 -11.47
N SER A 212 13.64 12.72 -12.19
CA SER A 212 12.71 13.81 -11.90
C SER A 212 11.50 13.39 -11.06
N LEU A 213 11.23 12.08 -10.98
CA LEU A 213 10.05 11.51 -10.32
C LEU A 213 8.75 12.18 -10.79
N THR A 214 8.67 12.41 -12.10
CA THR A 214 7.49 12.92 -12.79
C THR A 214 6.99 11.92 -13.82
N CYS A 215 5.71 12.02 -14.16
CA CYS A 215 5.14 11.20 -15.19
C CYS A 215 5.63 11.59 -16.59
N PRO A 216 5.97 10.63 -17.46
CA PRO A 216 6.41 10.93 -18.81
C PRO A 216 5.27 11.54 -19.64
N PRO A 217 5.56 12.34 -20.69
CA PRO A 217 4.51 12.95 -21.51
C PRO A 217 3.55 11.95 -22.18
N SER A 218 3.99 10.70 -22.40
CA SER A 218 3.14 9.62 -22.91
C SER A 218 2.13 9.09 -21.88
N HIS A 219 2.36 9.35 -20.59
CA HIS A 219 1.53 8.90 -19.48
C HIS A 219 1.22 10.04 -18.49
N PRO A 220 0.53 11.10 -18.91
CA PRO A 220 0.51 12.36 -18.18
C PRO A 220 -0.35 12.34 -16.90
N VAL A 221 -1.14 11.29 -16.65
CA VAL A 221 -2.06 11.25 -15.51
C VAL A 221 -1.43 10.48 -14.35
N ALA A 222 -1.04 11.19 -13.30
CA ALA A 222 -0.55 10.56 -12.08
C ALA A 222 -1.69 9.87 -11.32
N VAL A 223 -1.54 8.58 -11.04
CA VAL A 223 -2.47 7.76 -10.27
C VAL A 223 -1.71 7.09 -9.13
N PRO A 224 -2.38 6.53 -8.09
CA PRO A 224 -1.65 5.97 -6.97
C PRO A 224 -0.72 4.83 -7.39
N MET A 225 0.51 4.84 -6.90
CA MET A 225 1.41 3.68 -6.97
C MET A 225 0.90 2.61 -6.01
N ILE A 226 0.47 1.47 -6.54
CA ILE A 226 0.21 0.29 -5.72
C ILE A 226 1.54 -0.32 -5.29
N GLU A 227 1.72 -0.56 -4.00
CA GLU A 227 2.82 -1.39 -3.48
C GLU A 227 2.22 -2.55 -2.70
N PHE A 228 2.49 -3.76 -3.17
CA PHE A 228 2.20 -4.97 -2.43
C PHE A 228 3.30 -5.17 -1.41
N LYS A 229 2.94 -5.24 -0.11
CA LYS A 229 3.80 -5.75 0.95
C LYS A 229 3.17 -7.02 1.49
N MET A 230 3.65 -8.15 0.96
CA MET A 230 3.08 -9.47 1.23
C MET A 230 3.98 -10.23 2.20
N ALA A 231 3.36 -10.97 3.12
CA ALA A 231 4.00 -11.72 4.18
C ALA A 231 3.40 -13.12 4.28
N PHE A 232 4.27 -14.12 4.39
CA PHE A 232 3.91 -15.53 4.38
C PHE A 232 4.44 -16.21 5.64
N PRO A 233 3.60 -16.96 6.39
CA PRO A 233 3.99 -17.61 7.63
C PRO A 233 4.81 -18.90 7.39
N VAL A 234 5.96 -18.74 6.73
CA VAL A 234 6.91 -19.82 6.45
C VAL A 234 8.32 -19.38 6.83
N SER A 235 9.04 -20.27 7.52
CA SER A 235 10.42 -20.08 7.95
C SER A 235 11.10 -21.44 8.17
N GLY A 236 12.38 -21.43 8.53
CA GLY A 236 13.23 -22.62 8.62
C GLY A 236 13.90 -22.95 7.30
N ASP A 237 13.90 -24.22 6.92
CA ASP A 237 14.38 -24.69 5.62
C ASP A 237 13.42 -24.26 4.51
N MET A 238 13.91 -23.41 3.61
CA MET A 238 13.14 -22.85 2.50
C MET A 238 13.41 -23.55 1.17
N SER A 239 14.17 -24.66 1.16
CA SER A 239 14.56 -25.38 -0.06
C SER A 239 13.39 -25.85 -0.94
N ARG A 240 12.22 -26.06 -0.32
CA ARG A 240 10.96 -26.44 -1.00
C ARG A 240 10.01 -25.27 -1.22
N VAL A 241 10.37 -24.07 -0.75
CA VAL A 241 9.54 -22.88 -0.86
C VAL A 241 9.75 -22.23 -2.22
N ARG A 242 8.64 -21.97 -2.92
CA ARG A 242 8.64 -21.43 -4.28
C ARG A 242 7.36 -20.67 -4.55
N LEU A 243 7.33 -19.93 -5.65
CA LEU A 243 6.09 -19.46 -6.24
C LEU A 243 5.48 -20.57 -7.11
N SER A 244 4.16 -20.58 -7.24
CA SER A 244 3.47 -21.42 -8.20
C SER A 244 3.91 -21.16 -9.65
N SER A 245 4.38 -19.95 -9.95
CA SER A 245 5.01 -19.55 -11.21
C SER A 245 6.49 -19.96 -11.36
N GLY A 246 7.14 -20.42 -10.29
CA GLY A 246 8.56 -20.80 -10.31
C GLY A 246 9.37 -20.28 -9.13
N ARG A 247 10.59 -19.81 -9.41
CA ARG A 247 11.50 -19.24 -8.40
C ARG A 247 11.00 -17.90 -7.88
N GLY A 248 11.60 -17.38 -6.80
CA GLY A 248 11.19 -16.12 -6.18
C GLY A 248 11.24 -14.90 -7.10
N TYR A 249 12.10 -14.92 -8.12
CA TYR A 249 12.19 -13.85 -9.10
C TYR A 249 11.08 -13.86 -10.16
N THR A 250 10.23 -14.89 -10.19
CA THR A 250 9.00 -14.92 -11.02
C THR A 250 7.84 -14.14 -10.39
N TRP A 251 8.11 -13.40 -9.31
CA TRP A 251 7.11 -12.59 -8.61
C TRP A 251 6.47 -11.58 -9.56
N HIS A 252 5.15 -11.54 -9.50
CA HIS A 252 4.32 -10.57 -10.16
C HIS A 252 3.03 -10.42 -9.35
N TYR A 253 2.26 -9.40 -9.69
CA TYR A 253 0.90 -9.30 -9.20
C TYR A 253 0.04 -8.53 -10.19
N ASP A 254 -1.24 -8.63 -9.95
CA ASP A 254 -2.27 -8.18 -10.85
C ASP A 254 -3.33 -7.44 -10.05
N PHE A 255 -3.96 -6.48 -10.72
CA PHE A 255 -4.94 -5.59 -10.12
C PHE A 255 -6.08 -5.31 -11.08
N MET A 256 -7.32 -5.38 -10.57
CA MET A 256 -8.50 -4.83 -11.23
C MET A 256 -9.22 -3.88 -10.28
N ASN A 257 -9.26 -2.60 -10.65
CA ASN A 257 -9.89 -1.56 -9.84
C ASN A 257 -11.41 -1.70 -9.86
N ALA A 258 -12.00 -1.94 -8.69
CA ALA A 258 -13.43 -1.89 -8.47
C ALA A 258 -13.78 -1.15 -7.17
N TRP A 259 -12.96 -0.17 -6.78
CA TRP A 259 -13.32 0.78 -5.74
C TRP A 259 -14.59 1.56 -6.09
N ASP A 260 -15.39 1.87 -5.06
CA ASP A 260 -16.32 2.99 -5.13
C ASP A 260 -15.55 4.29 -5.41
N ALA A 261 -15.90 4.95 -6.51
CA ALA A 261 -15.13 6.10 -7.01
C ALA A 261 -15.14 7.29 -6.01
N PRO A 262 -16.28 7.70 -5.42
CA PRO A 262 -16.28 8.72 -4.36
C PRO A 262 -15.36 8.38 -3.18
N THR A 263 -15.37 7.12 -2.73
CA THR A 263 -14.59 6.67 -1.57
C THR A 263 -13.09 6.71 -1.86
N GLN A 264 -12.64 6.15 -3.00
CA GLN A 264 -11.24 6.20 -3.38
C GLN A 264 -10.77 7.65 -3.60
N ALA A 265 -11.62 8.50 -4.19
CA ALA A 265 -11.30 9.92 -4.37
C ALA A 265 -11.13 10.64 -3.03
N ALA A 266 -11.92 10.31 -2.01
CA ALA A 266 -11.77 10.88 -0.67
C ALA A 266 -10.47 10.44 0.00
N LEU A 267 -10.12 9.15 -0.09
CA LEU A 267 -8.85 8.62 0.44
C LEU A 267 -7.64 9.24 -0.27
N VAL A 268 -7.65 9.33 -1.60
CA VAL A 268 -6.56 9.98 -2.35
C VAL A 268 -6.41 11.44 -1.94
N ARG A 269 -7.48 12.23 -1.95
CA ARG A 269 -7.43 13.65 -1.57
C ARG A 269 -6.94 13.85 -0.14
N HIS A 270 -7.43 13.04 0.81
CA HIS A 270 -7.10 13.20 2.22
C HIS A 270 -5.69 12.71 2.56
N CYS A 271 -5.33 11.53 2.07
CA CYS A 271 -4.13 10.82 2.50
C CYS A 271 -2.92 11.07 1.60
N VAL A 272 -3.09 10.90 0.29
CA VAL A 272 -2.01 11.10 -0.66
C VAL A 272 -1.76 12.60 -0.83
N ASN A 273 -2.79 13.35 -1.25
CA ASN A 273 -2.65 14.78 -1.55
C ASN A 273 -2.56 15.63 -0.28
N GLY A 274 -3.04 15.10 0.86
CA GLY A 274 -2.92 15.73 2.17
C GLY A 274 -1.64 15.44 2.93
N GLY A 275 -0.75 14.58 2.39
CA GLY A 275 0.57 14.33 2.95
C GLY A 275 0.57 13.51 4.25
N LEU A 276 -0.24 12.45 4.29
CA LEU A 276 -0.48 11.64 5.48
C LEU A 276 -0.02 10.18 5.31
N GLN A 277 0.13 9.50 6.45
CA GLN A 277 0.35 8.05 6.53
C GLN A 277 -0.93 7.37 7.05
N CYS A 278 -1.88 7.15 6.15
CA CYS A 278 -3.18 6.68 6.54
C CYS A 278 -3.29 5.16 6.70
N ASP A 279 -4.07 4.73 7.68
CA ASP A 279 -4.68 3.41 7.73
C ASP A 279 -5.84 3.27 6.69
N PRO A 280 -6.55 2.12 6.62
CA PRO A 280 -7.67 1.95 5.68
C PRO A 280 -8.87 2.87 5.88
N ARG A 281 -9.01 3.49 7.06
CA ARG A 281 -10.04 4.49 7.33
C ARG A 281 -9.65 5.87 6.78
N GLY A 282 -8.41 6.03 6.34
CA GLY A 282 -7.86 7.34 6.03
C GLY A 282 -7.43 8.11 7.27
N TYR A 283 -7.12 7.43 8.38
CA TYR A 283 -6.66 8.04 9.62
C TYR A 283 -5.15 7.91 9.78
N ASP A 284 -4.48 9.00 10.13
CA ASP A 284 -3.04 9.02 10.44
C ASP A 284 -2.84 9.04 11.96
N LEU A 285 -2.26 7.96 12.50
CA LEU A 285 -2.03 7.80 13.94
C LEU A 285 -1.06 8.86 14.51
N TYR A 286 -0.17 9.39 13.67
CA TYR A 286 0.81 10.40 14.05
C TYR A 286 0.27 11.82 13.87
N LYS A 287 -0.84 11.99 13.15
CA LYS A 287 -1.52 13.29 12.93
C LYS A 287 -3.03 13.21 13.24
N PRO A 288 -3.41 12.87 14.48
CA PRO A 288 -4.81 12.64 14.86
C PRO A 288 -5.71 13.87 14.64
N HIS A 289 -5.14 15.08 14.75
CA HIS A 289 -5.85 16.36 14.55
C HIS A 289 -6.31 16.56 13.10
N ARG A 290 -5.72 15.84 12.14
CA ARG A 290 -6.13 15.89 10.72
C ARG A 290 -7.39 15.08 10.45
N GLY A 291 -7.87 14.29 11.41
CA GLY A 291 -9.08 13.48 11.26
C GLY A 291 -8.90 12.28 10.32
N ALA A 292 -10.02 11.70 9.91
CA ALA A 292 -10.06 10.55 9.01
C ALA A 292 -10.88 10.85 7.76
N ALA A 293 -10.50 10.28 6.62
CA ALA A 293 -11.29 10.38 5.39
C ALA A 293 -12.66 9.70 5.51
N LEU A 294 -12.73 8.60 6.27
CA LEU A 294 -13.91 7.75 6.41
C LEU A 294 -14.43 7.71 7.87
N GLY A 295 -15.72 7.42 8.01
CA GLY A 295 -16.37 7.17 9.29
C GLY A 295 -15.83 5.93 10.02
N PRO A 296 -16.21 5.70 11.29
CA PRO A 296 -15.79 4.53 12.06
C PRO A 296 -16.17 3.18 11.43
N ASP A 297 -17.15 3.17 10.53
CA ASP A 297 -17.59 2.03 9.73
C ASP A 297 -16.82 1.87 8.40
N TYR A 298 -15.76 2.65 8.20
CA TYR A 298 -14.95 2.68 6.97
C TYR A 298 -15.77 3.06 5.73
N ARG A 299 -16.79 3.90 5.90
CA ARG A 299 -17.58 4.45 4.79
C ARG A 299 -17.47 5.96 4.74
N LEU A 300 -17.81 6.53 3.58
CA LEU A 300 -17.95 7.97 3.47
C LEU A 300 -18.99 8.49 4.47
N PRO A 301 -18.69 9.57 5.22
CA PRO A 301 -19.71 10.29 5.99
C PRO A 301 -20.81 10.74 5.04
N ARG A 302 -22.06 10.36 5.32
CA ARG A 302 -23.25 10.80 4.60
C ARG A 302 -23.83 12.06 5.23
#